data_AF-A0A355UYZ4-F1
#
_entry.id   AF-A0A355UYZ4-F1
#
_cell.length_a   1.000
_cell.length_b   1.000
_cell.length_c   1.000
_cell.angle_alpha   90.00
_cell.angle_beta   90.00
_cell.angle_gamma   90.00
#
_symmetry.space_group_name_H-M   'P 1'
#
loop_
_entity.id
_entity.type
_entity.pdbx_description
1 polymer ?
#
loop_
_entity_poly.entity_id
_entity_poly.type
_entity_poly.pdbx_seq_one_letter_code
_entity_poly.pdbx_strand_id
1 'polypeptide(L)'
;MADWFKRFFLSLFSAKWVKESVRYGFGNILLTGFLSVAFIFVGIFLGGTVPFFAYYNKAEEFRDFLYNAFIEQGEGISVTVDGGAAITSGGKDVLINTFTDQADRAAYGINGYNLIVDSRNVASVYDDFTAYYKSADGSKEITCEEYLELSDKEKSGYGFAVRYSGREKEVDAADVAEYSEYFGSLPDGSSKTQFDELIEGRSDMSEREFNNSLYALYVKDCYPEMLVTVGENVPTLRNYYYGLTVGAGGYYCLFGDMQAASFNSYGNNTVVFGGVYRSGNGVNTAGLDGERARGAVDGFIKHSFYDGLSTSFVLELLNALWVIVITELIIAGAMFLCYGVGRLKKSETFSTFAKSAKAVASYAHAAAFFSALAAFCTGFALSGAAVTVAAYACFASILVIRTLTLVLTEGKTEATDKLQKD
;
A
#
# COMPACT_ATOMS: atom_id res chain seq x y z
N MET A 1 -9.46 25.70 32.28
CA MET A 1 -9.72 24.87 31.09
C MET A 1 -10.11 25.69 29.86
N ALA A 2 -11.11 26.59 29.92
CA ALA A 2 -11.56 27.36 28.75
C ALA A 2 -10.45 28.17 28.04
N ASP A 3 -9.58 28.87 28.78
CA ASP A 3 -8.49 29.65 28.18
C ASP A 3 -7.38 28.79 27.58
N TRP A 4 -7.17 27.58 28.12
CA TRP A 4 -6.26 26.61 27.51
C TRP A 4 -6.80 26.14 26.16
N PHE A 5 -8.10 25.81 26.08
CA PHE A 5 -8.75 25.40 24.84
C PHE A 5 -8.78 26.52 23.79
N LYS A 6 -9.10 27.75 24.20
CA LYS A 6 -9.02 28.95 23.34
C LYS A 6 -7.61 29.13 22.79
N ARG A 7 -6.57 28.99 23.62
CA ARG A 7 -5.19 29.08 23.14
C ARG A 7 -4.83 27.98 22.17
N PHE A 8 -5.27 26.75 22.44
CA PHE A 8 -4.99 25.61 21.60
C PHE A 8 -5.58 25.81 20.19
N PHE A 9 -6.88 26.09 20.07
CA PHE A 9 -7.53 26.20 18.76
C PHE A 9 -7.43 27.59 18.10
N LEU A 10 -7.46 28.68 18.87
CA LEU A 10 -7.52 30.04 18.32
C LEU A 10 -6.14 30.66 18.05
N SER A 11 -5.03 29.99 18.41
CA SER A 11 -3.67 30.48 18.11
C SER A 11 -3.44 30.68 16.61
N LEU A 12 -4.08 29.87 15.76
CA LEU A 12 -4.02 30.04 14.31
C LEU A 12 -4.60 31.39 13.86
N PHE A 13 -5.59 31.91 14.58
CA PHE A 13 -6.33 33.12 14.19
C PHE A 13 -5.95 34.37 15.00
N SER A 14 -5.30 34.23 16.15
CA SER A 14 -5.07 35.35 17.07
C SER A 14 -3.64 35.42 17.58
N ALA A 15 -2.95 36.53 17.30
CA ALA A 15 -1.59 36.77 17.79
C ALA A 15 -1.54 36.83 19.34
N LYS A 16 -2.61 37.31 19.99
CA LYS A 16 -2.72 37.35 21.45
C LYS A 16 -2.51 35.97 22.06
N TRP A 17 -3.22 34.97 21.53
CA TRP A 17 -3.16 33.60 22.06
C TRP A 17 -1.81 32.93 21.79
N VAL A 18 -1.15 33.26 20.68
CA VAL A 18 0.22 32.78 20.40
C VAL A 18 1.22 33.33 21.42
N LYS A 19 1.18 34.63 21.72
CA LYS A 19 2.07 35.27 22.71
C LYS A 19 1.89 34.69 24.10
N GLU A 20 0.65 34.43 24.51
CA GLU A 20 0.39 33.75 25.79
C GLU A 20 0.97 32.33 25.80
N SER A 21 0.91 31.63 24.66
CA SER A 21 1.37 30.24 24.53
C SER A 21 2.89 30.09 24.71
N VAL A 22 3.68 31.11 24.37
CA VAL A 22 5.14 31.15 24.58
C VAL A 22 5.53 31.01 26.06
N ARG A 23 4.64 31.38 26.99
CA ARG A 23 4.90 31.34 28.43
C ARG A 23 4.74 29.95 29.06
N TYR A 24 4.20 28.97 28.32
CA TYR A 24 3.91 27.63 28.86
C TYR A 24 5.04 26.62 28.59
N GLY A 25 4.93 25.44 29.20
CA GLY A 25 5.92 24.36 29.12
C GLY A 25 6.03 23.72 27.73
N PHE A 26 7.11 22.95 27.52
CA PHE A 26 7.41 22.28 26.24
C PHE A 26 6.46 21.12 25.88
N GLY A 27 5.65 20.62 26.82
CA GLY A 27 4.71 19.53 26.57
C GLY A 27 3.70 19.81 25.44
N ASN A 28 3.33 21.08 25.23
CA ASN A 28 2.46 21.47 24.11
C ASN A 28 3.11 21.23 22.74
N ILE A 29 4.44 21.23 22.64
CA ILE A 29 5.15 20.99 21.38
C ILE A 29 4.97 19.53 20.97
N LEU A 30 5.21 18.59 21.89
CA LEU A 30 5.07 17.16 21.63
C LEU A 30 3.62 16.79 21.28
N LEU A 31 2.66 17.29 22.06
CA LEU A 31 1.24 17.05 21.79
C LEU A 31 0.82 17.60 20.42
N THR A 32 1.30 18.77 20.05
CA THR A 32 0.99 19.38 18.75
C THR A 32 1.63 18.61 17.60
N GLY A 33 2.89 18.17 17.73
CA GLY A 33 3.54 17.34 16.72
C GLY A 33 2.75 16.07 16.46
N PHE A 34 2.44 15.34 17.53
CA PHE A 34 1.60 14.13 17.47
C PHE A 34 0.24 14.38 16.79
N LEU A 35 -0.49 15.42 17.21
CA LEU A 35 -1.79 15.73 16.61
C LEU A 35 -1.68 16.19 15.15
N SER A 36 -0.60 16.89 14.78
CA SER A 36 -0.37 17.31 13.40
C SER A 36 -0.18 16.09 12.51
N VAL A 37 0.65 15.13 12.95
CA VAL A 37 0.82 13.85 12.25
C VAL A 37 -0.51 13.12 12.14
N ALA A 38 -1.25 12.99 13.24
CA ALA A 38 -2.53 12.29 13.25
C ALA A 38 -3.54 12.91 12.28
N PHE A 39 -3.67 14.24 12.26
CA PHE A 39 -4.57 14.92 11.32
C PHE A 39 -4.13 14.76 9.87
N ILE A 40 -2.85 14.96 9.56
CA ILE A 40 -2.34 14.82 8.19
C ILE A 40 -2.53 13.39 7.69
N PHE A 41 -2.18 12.40 8.51
CA PHE A 41 -2.38 10.99 8.20
C PHE A 41 -3.85 10.67 7.90
N VAL A 42 -4.76 11.03 8.82
CA VAL A 42 -6.20 10.79 8.64
C VAL A 42 -6.74 11.53 7.41
N GLY A 43 -6.30 12.77 7.17
CA GLY A 43 -6.72 13.55 6.01
C GLY A 43 -6.29 12.93 4.68
N ILE A 44 -5.04 12.45 4.59
CA ILE A 44 -4.52 11.76 3.42
C ILE A 44 -5.26 10.43 3.22
N PHE A 45 -5.40 9.62 4.28
CA PHE A 45 -6.10 8.35 4.23
C PHE A 45 -7.54 8.52 3.75
N LEU A 46 -8.30 9.44 4.36
CA LEU A 46 -9.68 9.70 3.97
C LEU A 46 -9.77 10.31 2.56
N GLY A 47 -8.84 11.17 2.18
CA GLY A 47 -8.76 11.74 0.83
C GLY A 47 -8.43 10.69 -0.24
N GLY A 48 -7.69 9.64 0.09
CA GLY A 48 -7.41 8.53 -0.81
C GLY A 48 -8.54 7.50 -0.90
N THR A 49 -9.33 7.34 0.15
CA THR A 49 -10.27 6.20 0.29
C THR A 49 -11.74 6.59 0.11
N VAL A 50 -12.19 7.69 0.70
CA VAL A 50 -13.61 8.10 0.62
C VAL A 50 -14.08 8.37 -0.81
N PRO A 51 -13.28 9.02 -1.69
CA PRO A 51 -13.67 9.29 -3.07
C PRO A 51 -13.81 8.05 -3.96
N PHE A 52 -13.39 6.85 -3.50
CA PHE A 52 -13.42 5.62 -4.30
C PHE A 52 -14.77 5.37 -4.98
N PHE A 53 -15.88 5.50 -4.26
CA PHE A 53 -17.22 5.29 -4.83
C PHE A 53 -17.52 6.26 -5.99
N ALA A 54 -17.07 7.52 -5.86
CA ALA A 54 -17.24 8.53 -6.92
C ALA A 54 -16.37 8.22 -8.14
N TYR A 55 -15.15 7.71 -7.92
CA TYR A 55 -14.27 7.26 -8.99
C TYR A 55 -14.82 6.04 -9.71
N TYR A 56 -15.22 5.02 -8.97
CA TYR A 56 -15.78 3.79 -9.53
C TYR A 56 -17.05 4.07 -10.36
N ASN A 57 -18.01 4.84 -9.82
CA ASN A 57 -19.27 5.10 -10.52
C ASN A 57 -19.10 5.83 -11.85
N LYS A 58 -18.00 6.58 -12.00
CA LYS A 58 -17.68 7.34 -13.21
C LYS A 58 -16.69 6.61 -14.12
N ALA A 59 -16.23 5.43 -13.75
CA ALA A 59 -15.34 4.59 -14.57
C ALA A 59 -16.18 3.65 -15.44
N GLU A 60 -16.91 4.22 -16.41
CA GLU A 60 -17.85 3.47 -17.27
C GLU A 60 -17.17 2.32 -18.00
N GLU A 61 -16.02 2.56 -18.64
CA GLU A 61 -15.26 1.52 -19.35
C GLU A 61 -14.83 0.36 -18.45
N PHE A 62 -14.46 0.65 -17.20
CA PHE A 62 -14.09 -0.37 -16.22
C PHE A 62 -15.31 -1.16 -15.74
N ARG A 63 -16.43 -0.48 -15.50
CA ARG A 63 -17.69 -1.13 -15.12
C ARG A 63 -18.21 -2.04 -16.23
N ASP A 64 -18.15 -1.59 -17.47
CA ASP A 64 -18.51 -2.40 -18.64
C ASP A 64 -17.59 -3.62 -18.77
N PHE A 65 -16.28 -3.44 -18.55
CA PHE A 65 -15.33 -4.55 -18.47
C PHE A 65 -15.70 -5.59 -17.40
N LEU A 66 -16.11 -5.15 -16.21
CA LEU A 66 -16.59 -6.04 -15.17
C LEU A 66 -17.92 -6.71 -15.55
N TYR A 67 -18.87 -5.98 -16.15
CA TYR A 67 -20.13 -6.57 -16.60
C TYR A 67 -19.92 -7.65 -17.65
N ASN A 68 -18.99 -7.44 -18.58
CA ASN A 68 -18.61 -8.47 -19.53
C ASN A 68 -18.15 -9.76 -18.82
N ALA A 69 -17.27 -9.65 -17.82
CA ALA A 69 -16.75 -10.80 -17.08
C ALA A 69 -17.79 -11.51 -16.17
N PHE A 70 -18.61 -10.74 -15.46
CA PHE A 70 -19.54 -11.28 -14.45
C PHE A 70 -20.95 -11.58 -14.98
N ILE A 71 -21.32 -11.09 -16.17
CA ILE A 71 -22.68 -11.17 -16.70
C ILE A 71 -22.71 -11.71 -18.14
N GLU A 72 -21.90 -11.16 -19.04
CA GLU A 72 -22.09 -11.38 -20.48
C GLU A 72 -21.35 -12.61 -21.03
N GLN A 73 -20.17 -12.93 -20.47
CA GLN A 73 -19.35 -14.06 -20.92
C GLN A 73 -19.78 -15.38 -20.25
N GLY A 74 -20.15 -16.36 -21.07
CA GLY A 74 -20.46 -17.72 -20.63
C GLY A 74 -21.59 -17.76 -19.59
N GLU A 75 -21.34 -18.44 -18.47
CA GLU A 75 -22.27 -18.52 -17.33
C GLU A 75 -21.99 -17.43 -16.27
N GLY A 76 -21.14 -16.44 -16.59
CA GLY A 76 -20.71 -15.39 -15.67
C GLY A 76 -19.78 -15.90 -14.57
N ILE A 77 -18.94 -15.01 -14.06
CA ILE A 77 -18.13 -15.30 -12.86
C ILE A 77 -18.99 -15.09 -11.62
N SER A 78 -18.91 -16.00 -10.65
CA SER A 78 -19.59 -15.94 -9.37
C SER A 78 -18.60 -16.13 -8.23
N VAL A 79 -18.81 -15.42 -7.13
CA VAL A 79 -18.01 -15.47 -5.91
C VAL A 79 -18.91 -15.75 -4.73
N THR A 80 -18.65 -16.83 -4.00
CA THR A 80 -19.33 -17.16 -2.74
C THR A 80 -18.33 -17.01 -1.60
N VAL A 81 -18.72 -16.31 -0.53
CA VAL A 81 -17.83 -16.06 0.61
C VAL A 81 -18.37 -16.76 1.86
N ASP A 82 -17.72 -17.85 2.27
CA ASP A 82 -18.01 -18.62 3.49
C ASP A 82 -16.68 -19.12 4.11
N GLY A 83 -16.11 -18.35 5.04
CA GLY A 83 -14.78 -18.61 5.61
C GLY A 83 -13.59 -18.41 4.64
N GLY A 84 -13.86 -18.28 3.34
CA GLY A 84 -12.97 -17.92 2.24
C GLY A 84 -13.80 -17.66 0.97
N ALA A 85 -13.22 -17.10 -0.10
CA ALA A 85 -13.97 -16.89 -1.35
C ALA A 85 -13.78 -18.07 -2.32
N ALA A 86 -14.88 -18.71 -2.69
CA ALA A 86 -14.95 -19.68 -3.77
C ALA A 86 -15.36 -18.96 -5.05
N ILE A 87 -14.49 -19.01 -6.07
CA ILE A 87 -14.74 -18.38 -7.36
C ILE A 87 -15.10 -19.47 -8.36
N THR A 88 -16.19 -19.28 -9.09
CA THR A 88 -16.64 -20.24 -10.10
C THR A 88 -17.19 -19.52 -11.34
N SER A 89 -17.23 -20.22 -12.46
CA SER A 89 -18.11 -19.88 -13.58
C SER A 89 -18.91 -21.13 -13.95
N GLY A 90 -20.23 -21.02 -13.99
CA GLY A 90 -21.06 -22.20 -14.25
C GLY A 90 -21.03 -23.27 -13.16
N GLY A 91 -20.69 -22.88 -11.93
CA GLY A 91 -20.45 -23.82 -10.82
C GLY A 91 -19.17 -24.64 -10.94
N LYS A 92 -18.25 -24.28 -11.85
CA LYS A 92 -16.95 -24.92 -12.03
C LYS A 92 -15.81 -23.96 -11.68
N ASP A 93 -14.66 -24.54 -11.33
CA ASP A 93 -13.41 -23.82 -11.19
C ASP A 93 -13.08 -23.04 -12.48
N VAL A 94 -12.44 -21.88 -12.30
CA VAL A 94 -12.16 -20.95 -13.37
C VAL A 94 -10.73 -20.47 -13.31
N LEU A 95 -10.08 -20.49 -14.46
CA LEU A 95 -8.76 -19.94 -14.71
C LEU A 95 -8.86 -19.08 -15.97
N ILE A 96 -8.69 -17.77 -15.81
CA ILE A 96 -8.70 -16.78 -16.88
C ILE A 96 -7.44 -15.94 -16.73
N ASN A 97 -6.67 -15.75 -17.80
CA ASN A 97 -5.53 -14.85 -17.82
C ASN A 97 -5.37 -14.16 -19.19
N THR A 98 -5.92 -12.95 -19.32
CA THR A 98 -5.86 -12.19 -20.58
C THR A 98 -4.46 -11.63 -20.90
N PHE A 99 -3.50 -11.68 -19.97
CA PHE A 99 -2.13 -11.24 -20.24
C PHE A 99 -1.35 -12.25 -21.08
N THR A 100 -1.63 -13.54 -20.90
CA THR A 100 -0.87 -14.61 -21.57
C THR A 100 -1.71 -15.46 -22.50
N ASP A 101 -3.02 -15.55 -22.28
CA ASP A 101 -3.93 -16.35 -23.12
C ASP A 101 -4.69 -15.46 -24.12
N GLN A 102 -4.65 -15.83 -25.40
CA GLN A 102 -5.28 -15.08 -26.49
C GLN A 102 -6.81 -15.28 -26.55
N ALA A 103 -7.31 -16.46 -26.19
CA ALA A 103 -8.74 -16.73 -26.15
C ALA A 103 -9.39 -15.96 -25.01
N ASP A 104 -8.75 -15.96 -23.84
CA ASP A 104 -9.18 -15.16 -22.69
C ASP A 104 -9.14 -13.68 -23.04
N ARG A 105 -8.07 -13.20 -23.67
CA ARG A 105 -8.00 -11.80 -24.12
C ARG A 105 -9.13 -11.43 -25.07
N ALA A 106 -9.48 -12.31 -26.00
CA ALA A 106 -10.57 -12.05 -26.94
C ALA A 106 -11.95 -12.01 -26.25
N ALA A 107 -12.17 -12.82 -25.22
CA ALA A 107 -13.43 -12.89 -24.49
C ALA A 107 -13.58 -11.82 -23.41
N TYR A 108 -12.51 -11.57 -22.64
CA TYR A 108 -12.54 -10.75 -21.42
C TYR A 108 -11.79 -9.42 -21.56
N GLY A 109 -10.84 -9.30 -22.48
CA GLY A 109 -9.96 -8.14 -22.63
C GLY A 109 -10.60 -6.97 -23.39
N ILE A 110 -11.66 -6.38 -22.82
CA ILE A 110 -12.36 -5.23 -23.43
C ILE A 110 -11.91 -3.89 -22.85
N ASN A 111 -12.13 -2.80 -23.59
CA ASN A 111 -11.82 -1.42 -23.18
C ASN A 111 -10.36 -1.19 -22.73
N GLY A 112 -9.42 -2.03 -23.19
CA GLY A 112 -8.01 -1.96 -22.80
C GLY A 112 -7.71 -2.48 -21.39
N TYR A 113 -8.66 -3.17 -20.75
CA TYR A 113 -8.50 -3.80 -19.45
C TYR A 113 -8.12 -5.28 -19.58
N ASN A 114 -7.38 -5.78 -18.59
CA ASN A 114 -6.99 -7.18 -18.48
C ASN A 114 -7.66 -7.86 -17.29
N LEU A 115 -8.00 -9.14 -17.44
CA LEU A 115 -8.60 -9.96 -16.40
C LEU A 115 -7.68 -11.12 -16.02
N ILE A 116 -7.46 -11.28 -14.72
CA ILE A 116 -6.91 -12.50 -14.14
C ILE A 116 -7.93 -13.02 -13.15
N VAL A 117 -8.39 -14.26 -13.34
CA VAL A 117 -9.20 -14.98 -12.36
C VAL A 117 -8.56 -16.35 -12.15
N ASP A 118 -8.31 -16.71 -10.90
CA ASP A 118 -7.86 -18.06 -10.54
C ASP A 118 -8.64 -18.51 -9.31
N SER A 119 -9.44 -19.57 -9.44
CA SER A 119 -10.23 -20.11 -8.34
C SER A 119 -9.40 -20.82 -7.28
N ARG A 120 -8.13 -21.13 -7.59
CA ARG A 120 -7.21 -21.71 -6.60
C ARG A 120 -6.77 -20.66 -5.59
N ASN A 121 -6.31 -21.11 -4.42
CA ASN A 121 -5.67 -20.23 -3.45
C ASN A 121 -4.25 -19.90 -3.93
N VAL A 122 -4.13 -18.91 -4.80
CA VAL A 122 -2.85 -18.49 -5.44
C VAL A 122 -1.77 -18.08 -4.44
N ALA A 123 -2.11 -17.81 -3.17
CA ALA A 123 -1.16 -17.58 -2.08
C ALA A 123 -0.37 -18.82 -1.69
N SER A 124 -0.99 -20.00 -1.84
CA SER A 124 -0.50 -21.29 -1.38
C SER A 124 -0.23 -22.27 -2.53
N VAL A 125 -0.46 -21.85 -3.77
CA VAL A 125 -0.10 -22.63 -4.96
C VAL A 125 1.24 -22.14 -5.48
N TYR A 126 2.21 -23.05 -5.50
CA TYR A 126 3.55 -22.76 -5.98
C TYR A 126 3.58 -22.69 -7.51
N ASP A 127 4.39 -21.77 -8.02
CA ASP A 127 4.70 -21.70 -9.43
C ASP A 127 5.77 -22.72 -9.80
N ASP A 128 5.65 -23.33 -10.97
CA ASP A 128 6.73 -24.06 -11.61
C ASP A 128 7.74 -23.03 -12.17
N PHE A 129 8.90 -22.88 -11.53
CA PHE A 129 9.83 -21.80 -11.83
C PHE A 129 11.21 -22.32 -12.24
N THR A 130 11.99 -21.47 -12.89
CA THR A 130 13.42 -21.70 -13.14
C THR A 130 14.25 -20.68 -12.39
N ALA A 131 15.14 -21.15 -11.51
CA ALA A 131 16.16 -20.33 -10.87
C ALA A 131 17.39 -20.19 -11.78
N TYR A 132 17.99 -19.00 -11.82
CA TYR A 132 19.20 -18.73 -12.60
C TYR A 132 19.98 -17.56 -11.98
N TYR A 133 21.23 -17.41 -12.40
CA TYR A 133 22.06 -16.27 -12.03
C TYR A 133 22.29 -15.37 -13.24
N LYS A 134 22.09 -14.06 -13.06
CA LYS A 134 22.20 -13.06 -14.11
C LYS A 134 23.36 -12.12 -13.84
N SER A 135 24.19 -11.85 -14.84
CA SER A 135 25.31 -10.91 -14.70
C SER A 135 24.80 -9.50 -14.34
N ALA A 136 25.62 -8.71 -13.65
CA ALA A 136 25.25 -7.36 -13.22
C ALA A 136 24.86 -6.41 -14.37
N ASP A 137 25.40 -6.62 -15.56
CA ASP A 137 25.04 -5.89 -16.78
C ASP A 137 23.85 -6.50 -17.56
N GLY A 138 23.34 -7.65 -17.08
CA GLY A 138 22.22 -8.39 -17.65
C GLY A 138 22.50 -9.11 -18.96
N SER A 139 23.76 -9.17 -19.41
CA SER A 139 24.15 -9.75 -20.70
C SER A 139 24.25 -11.28 -20.71
N LYS A 140 24.39 -11.91 -19.55
CA LYS A 140 24.55 -13.36 -19.42
C LYS A 140 23.67 -13.92 -18.31
N GLU A 141 23.04 -15.07 -18.61
CA GLU A 141 22.35 -15.91 -17.64
C GLU A 141 23.09 -17.24 -17.55
N ILE A 142 23.24 -17.77 -16.34
CA ILE A 142 23.88 -19.06 -16.06
C ILE A 142 23.02 -19.87 -15.09
N THR A 143 23.14 -21.19 -15.11
CA THR A 143 22.44 -22.09 -14.19
C THR A 143 23.04 -22.04 -12.78
N CYS A 144 22.37 -22.68 -11.82
CA CYS A 144 22.91 -22.83 -10.47
C CYS A 144 24.23 -23.62 -10.47
N GLU A 145 24.28 -24.71 -11.23
CA GLU A 145 25.45 -25.56 -11.35
C GLU A 145 26.63 -24.78 -11.93
N GLU A 146 26.40 -24.04 -13.02
CA GLU A 146 27.42 -23.17 -13.62
C GLU A 146 27.88 -22.06 -12.66
N TYR A 147 26.96 -21.50 -11.86
CA TYR A 147 27.31 -20.49 -10.86
C TYR A 147 28.15 -21.09 -9.73
N LEU A 148 27.84 -22.29 -9.26
CA LEU A 148 28.59 -22.96 -8.19
C LEU A 148 30.05 -23.23 -8.57
N GLU A 149 30.31 -23.51 -9.85
CA GLU A 149 31.65 -23.72 -10.42
C GLU A 149 32.49 -22.44 -10.53
N LEU A 150 31.88 -21.24 -10.44
CA LEU A 150 32.59 -19.97 -10.49
C LEU A 150 33.45 -19.72 -9.25
N SER A 151 34.55 -18.98 -9.43
CA SER A 151 35.32 -18.44 -8.30
C SER A 151 34.52 -17.38 -7.54
N ASP A 152 34.82 -17.18 -6.24
CA ASP A 152 34.15 -16.15 -5.41
C ASP A 152 34.18 -14.76 -6.04
N LYS A 153 35.27 -14.44 -6.74
CA LYS A 153 35.42 -13.17 -7.45
C LYS A 153 34.44 -13.04 -8.62
N GLU A 154 34.22 -14.12 -9.38
CA GLU A 154 33.29 -14.14 -10.51
C GLU A 154 31.84 -14.14 -10.04
N LYS A 155 31.54 -14.89 -8.96
CA LYS A 155 30.21 -14.92 -8.32
C LYS A 155 29.71 -13.53 -7.95
N SER A 156 30.60 -12.65 -7.46
CA SER A 156 30.24 -11.26 -7.14
C SER A 156 29.68 -10.43 -8.31
N GLY A 157 29.90 -10.89 -9.55
CA GLY A 157 29.38 -10.26 -10.76
C GLY A 157 27.98 -10.73 -11.18
N TYR A 158 27.36 -11.66 -10.44
CA TYR A 158 26.05 -12.22 -10.74
C TYR A 158 25.06 -12.03 -9.59
N GLY A 159 23.79 -11.85 -9.93
CA GLY A 159 22.67 -11.83 -8.99
C GLY A 159 21.72 -12.99 -9.26
N PHE A 160 21.16 -13.56 -8.20
CA PHE A 160 20.11 -14.57 -8.29
C PHE A 160 18.86 -13.97 -8.94
N ALA A 161 18.15 -14.76 -9.74
CA ALA A 161 16.89 -14.39 -10.38
C ALA A 161 16.00 -15.62 -10.60
N VAL A 162 14.70 -15.36 -10.74
CA VAL A 162 13.69 -16.39 -10.97
C VAL A 162 12.89 -16.05 -12.22
N ARG A 163 12.60 -17.08 -13.01
CA ARG A 163 11.66 -17.03 -14.13
C ARG A 163 10.45 -17.87 -13.78
N TYR A 164 9.31 -17.21 -13.64
CA TYR A 164 8.03 -17.87 -13.39
C TYR A 164 7.48 -18.50 -14.68
N SER A 165 6.84 -19.66 -14.59
CA SER A 165 6.16 -20.27 -15.74
C SER A 165 4.67 -19.89 -15.84
N GLY A 166 4.05 -19.50 -14.73
CA GLY A 166 2.62 -19.27 -14.62
C GLY A 166 1.78 -20.54 -14.49
N ARG A 167 2.42 -21.67 -14.20
CA ARG A 167 1.77 -22.98 -14.02
C ARG A 167 2.02 -23.47 -12.61
N GLU A 168 1.07 -24.26 -12.10
CA GLU A 168 1.23 -24.87 -10.78
C GLU A 168 2.34 -25.92 -10.81
N LYS A 169 3.23 -25.88 -9.81
CA LYS A 169 4.17 -26.98 -9.54
C LYS A 169 3.40 -28.08 -8.82
N GLU A 170 3.00 -29.10 -9.59
CA GLU A 170 2.54 -30.36 -9.03
C GLU A 170 3.75 -31.15 -8.51
N VAL A 171 3.77 -31.43 -7.21
CA VAL A 171 4.83 -32.22 -6.56
C VAL A 171 4.41 -33.69 -6.57
N ASP A 172 4.98 -34.44 -7.52
CA ASP A 172 4.62 -35.84 -7.75
C ASP A 172 5.48 -36.83 -6.90
N ALA A 173 5.27 -38.12 -7.10
CA ALA A 173 6.00 -39.15 -6.36
C ALA A 173 7.51 -39.19 -6.68
N ALA A 174 7.91 -38.80 -7.89
CA ALA A 174 9.31 -38.72 -8.27
C ALA A 174 9.99 -37.52 -7.60
N ASP A 175 9.34 -36.36 -7.59
CA ASP A 175 9.79 -35.17 -6.85
C ASP A 175 9.98 -35.50 -5.36
N VAL A 176 8.99 -36.15 -4.72
CA VAL A 176 9.06 -36.54 -3.30
C VAL A 176 10.24 -37.46 -3.03
N ALA A 177 10.49 -38.44 -3.91
CA ALA A 177 11.62 -39.36 -3.77
C ALA A 177 12.95 -38.62 -3.89
N GLU A 178 13.09 -37.73 -4.87
CA GLU A 178 14.29 -36.91 -5.08
C GLU A 178 14.58 -36.02 -3.86
N TYR A 179 13.58 -35.28 -3.36
CA TYR A 179 13.77 -34.37 -2.23
C TYR A 179 14.05 -35.14 -0.93
N SER A 180 13.41 -36.30 -0.74
CA SER A 180 13.67 -37.16 0.42
C SER A 180 15.07 -37.77 0.38
N GLU A 181 15.56 -38.17 -0.80
CA GLU A 181 16.93 -38.66 -0.98
C GLU A 181 17.95 -37.55 -0.72
N TYR A 182 17.69 -36.34 -1.24
CA TYR A 182 18.50 -35.15 -0.97
C TYR A 182 18.69 -34.94 0.53
N PHE A 183 17.62 -34.79 1.30
CA PHE A 183 17.71 -34.59 2.75
C PHE A 183 18.24 -35.83 3.48
N GLY A 184 17.98 -37.04 2.98
CA GLY A 184 18.53 -38.28 3.54
C GLY A 184 20.05 -38.40 3.40
N SER A 185 20.64 -37.72 2.41
CA SER A 185 22.09 -37.70 2.14
C SER A 185 22.84 -36.60 2.90
N LEU A 186 22.14 -35.61 3.45
CA LEU A 186 22.76 -34.51 4.19
C LEU A 186 23.31 -34.98 5.55
N PRO A 187 24.43 -34.42 6.02
CA PRO A 187 24.88 -34.61 7.39
C PRO A 187 23.89 -33.98 8.39
N ASP A 188 23.94 -34.43 9.65
CA ASP A 188 23.14 -33.84 10.73
C ASP A 188 23.34 -32.31 10.80
N GLY A 189 22.23 -31.57 10.73
CA GLY A 189 22.22 -30.12 10.63
C GLY A 189 20.80 -29.57 10.59
N SER A 190 20.65 -28.23 10.54
CA SER A 190 19.34 -27.57 10.64
C SER A 190 18.33 -28.03 9.59
N SER A 191 18.77 -28.25 8.35
CA SER A 191 17.91 -28.68 7.24
C SER A 191 17.50 -30.15 7.38
N LYS A 192 18.41 -31.00 7.88
CA LYS A 192 18.13 -32.39 8.22
C LYS A 192 17.12 -32.51 9.36
N THR A 193 17.28 -31.71 10.41
CA THR A 193 16.33 -31.63 11.53
C THR A 193 14.94 -31.18 11.07
N GLN A 194 14.85 -30.16 10.23
CA GLN A 194 13.56 -29.70 9.68
C GLN A 194 12.88 -30.78 8.82
N PHE A 195 13.66 -31.55 8.06
CA PHE A 195 13.14 -32.69 7.31
C PHE A 195 12.64 -33.81 8.25
N ASP A 196 13.42 -34.16 9.27
CA ASP A 196 13.02 -35.21 10.23
C ASP A 196 11.74 -34.81 11.00
N GLU A 197 11.62 -33.54 11.41
CA GLU A 197 10.38 -32.98 11.99
C GLU A 197 9.19 -33.08 11.02
N LEU A 198 9.40 -32.83 9.73
CA LEU A 198 8.36 -32.95 8.71
C LEU A 198 7.92 -34.41 8.53
N ILE A 199 8.85 -35.37 8.60
CA ILE A 199 8.54 -36.81 8.58
C ILE A 199 7.76 -37.23 9.81
N GLU A 200 8.17 -36.79 11.01
CA GLU A 200 7.47 -37.06 12.26
C GLU A 200 6.03 -36.52 12.25
N GLY A 201 5.82 -35.34 11.66
CA GLY A 201 4.50 -34.71 11.53
C GLY A 201 3.62 -35.24 10.39
N ARG A 202 4.11 -36.16 9.54
CA ARG A 202 3.38 -36.63 8.34
C ARG A 202 1.99 -37.19 8.64
N SER A 203 1.77 -37.81 9.81
CA SER A 203 0.48 -38.38 10.19
C SER A 203 -0.64 -37.35 10.33
N ASP A 204 -0.27 -36.09 10.57
CA ASP A 204 -1.21 -35.00 10.85
C ASP A 204 -1.51 -34.15 9.60
N MET A 205 -0.95 -34.53 8.45
CA MET A 205 -1.02 -33.77 7.19
C MET A 205 -1.63 -34.61 6.07
N SER A 206 -2.34 -33.96 5.16
CA SER A 206 -2.69 -34.58 3.89
C SER A 206 -1.45 -34.81 3.02
N GLU A 207 -1.58 -35.70 2.03
CA GLU A 207 -0.48 -35.99 1.11
C GLU A 207 0.00 -34.75 0.37
N ARG A 208 -0.93 -33.91 -0.10
CA ARG A 208 -0.60 -32.65 -0.79
C ARG A 208 0.14 -31.68 0.14
N GLU A 209 -0.32 -31.52 1.38
CA GLU A 209 0.32 -30.61 2.34
C GLU A 209 1.75 -31.02 2.65
N PHE A 210 2.00 -32.32 2.84
CA PHE A 210 3.36 -32.80 3.04
C PHE A 210 4.21 -32.62 1.79
N ASN A 211 3.72 -33.00 0.60
CA ASN A 211 4.50 -32.89 -0.63
C ASN A 211 4.90 -31.42 -0.88
N ASN A 212 3.97 -30.49 -0.69
CA ASN A 212 4.22 -29.06 -0.78
C ASN A 212 5.22 -28.57 0.28
N SER A 213 5.12 -29.06 1.52
CA SER A 213 6.04 -28.69 2.60
C SER A 213 7.46 -29.20 2.35
N LEU A 214 7.59 -30.43 1.83
CA LEU A 214 8.87 -31.01 1.44
C LEU A 214 9.51 -30.23 0.29
N TYR A 215 8.72 -29.90 -0.73
CA TYR A 215 9.18 -29.05 -1.84
C TYR A 215 9.59 -27.66 -1.35
N ALA A 216 8.82 -27.04 -0.45
CA ALA A 216 9.15 -25.73 0.09
C ALA A 216 10.46 -25.75 0.91
N LEU A 217 10.68 -26.81 1.68
CA LEU A 217 11.93 -27.03 2.40
C LEU A 217 13.10 -27.21 1.43
N TYR A 218 12.93 -28.02 0.38
CA TYR A 218 13.91 -28.23 -0.68
C TYR A 218 14.30 -26.91 -1.36
N VAL A 219 13.32 -26.13 -1.82
CA VAL A 219 13.56 -24.83 -2.48
C VAL A 219 14.30 -23.87 -1.56
N LYS A 220 13.91 -23.79 -0.28
CA LYS A 220 14.55 -22.91 0.70
C LYS A 220 16.03 -23.29 0.94
N ASP A 221 16.34 -24.58 0.94
CA ASP A 221 17.68 -25.08 1.18
C ASP A 221 18.57 -24.94 -0.06
N CYS A 222 18.05 -25.27 -1.25
CA CYS A 222 18.79 -25.17 -2.51
C CYS A 222 18.94 -23.73 -3.01
N TYR A 223 18.03 -22.82 -2.65
CA TYR A 223 18.02 -21.43 -3.11
C TYR A 223 17.89 -20.44 -1.94
N PRO A 224 18.89 -20.34 -1.05
CA PRO A 224 18.81 -19.49 0.14
C PRO A 224 18.66 -17.99 -0.18
N GLU A 225 19.08 -17.55 -1.37
CA GLU A 225 18.91 -16.17 -1.83
C GLU A 225 17.47 -15.81 -2.25
N MET A 226 16.58 -16.80 -2.42
CA MET A 226 15.20 -16.62 -2.90
C MET A 226 14.44 -15.53 -2.13
N LEU A 227 14.46 -15.61 -0.80
CA LEU A 227 13.72 -14.67 0.05
C LEU A 227 14.21 -13.23 -0.11
N VAL A 228 15.52 -13.03 -0.22
CA VAL A 228 16.12 -11.69 -0.33
C VAL A 228 15.88 -11.10 -1.71
N THR A 229 15.94 -11.93 -2.76
CA THR A 229 15.82 -11.47 -4.15
C THR A 229 14.36 -11.30 -4.58
N VAL A 230 13.50 -12.26 -4.25
CA VAL A 230 12.12 -12.35 -4.77
C VAL A 230 11.08 -11.97 -3.72
N GLY A 231 11.46 -11.94 -2.43
CA GLY A 231 10.56 -11.63 -1.33
C GLY A 231 9.70 -12.80 -0.87
N GLU A 232 9.93 -14.01 -1.40
CA GLU A 232 9.23 -15.25 -1.04
C GLU A 232 10.22 -16.36 -0.69
N ASN A 233 9.82 -17.29 0.17
CA ASN A 233 10.61 -18.50 0.40
C ASN A 233 10.47 -19.49 -0.77
N VAL A 234 9.32 -19.48 -1.44
CA VAL A 234 9.01 -20.30 -2.62
C VAL A 234 8.14 -19.46 -3.55
N PRO A 235 8.48 -19.34 -4.84
CA PRO A 235 7.68 -18.66 -5.83
C PRO A 235 6.22 -19.15 -5.86
N THR A 236 5.26 -18.23 -5.76
CA THR A 236 3.82 -18.53 -5.85
C THR A 236 3.19 -18.00 -7.13
N LEU A 237 2.05 -18.58 -7.53
CA LEU A 237 1.27 -18.07 -8.66
C LEU A 237 0.79 -16.62 -8.44
N ARG A 238 0.57 -16.20 -7.19
CA ARG A 238 0.26 -14.81 -6.88
C ARG A 238 1.32 -13.85 -7.39
N ASN A 239 2.59 -14.14 -7.10
CA ASN A 239 3.69 -13.26 -7.48
C ASN A 239 3.93 -13.28 -8.98
N TYR A 240 3.72 -14.41 -9.65
CA TYR A 240 3.63 -14.46 -11.10
C TYR A 240 2.57 -13.47 -11.63
N TYR A 241 1.33 -13.54 -11.12
CA TYR A 241 0.26 -12.66 -11.56
C TYR A 241 0.54 -11.18 -11.26
N TYR A 242 1.11 -10.85 -10.09
CA TYR A 242 1.53 -9.49 -9.82
C TYR A 242 2.64 -9.01 -10.75
N GLY A 243 3.58 -9.87 -11.13
CA GLY A 243 4.59 -9.55 -12.13
C GLY A 243 3.96 -9.10 -13.45
N LEU A 244 2.82 -9.68 -13.84
CA LEU A 244 2.09 -9.29 -15.05
C LEU A 244 1.36 -7.94 -14.91
N THR A 245 0.98 -7.53 -13.70
CA THR A 245 0.28 -6.25 -13.47
C THR A 245 1.21 -5.07 -13.28
N VAL A 246 2.51 -5.30 -12.98
CA VAL A 246 3.51 -4.23 -12.87
C VAL A 246 3.66 -3.49 -14.20
N GLY A 247 3.35 -2.19 -14.20
CA GLY A 247 3.40 -1.37 -15.40
C GLY A 247 2.29 -1.66 -16.42
N ALA A 248 1.36 -2.55 -16.09
CA ALA A 248 0.13 -2.71 -16.86
C ALA A 248 -0.75 -1.47 -16.73
N GLY A 249 -1.60 -1.25 -17.74
CA GLY A 249 -2.64 -0.22 -17.69
C GLY A 249 -3.80 -0.63 -16.78
N GLY A 250 -4.99 -0.77 -17.36
CA GLY A 250 -6.16 -1.24 -16.64
C GLY A 250 -6.14 -2.76 -16.40
N TYR A 251 -6.48 -3.21 -15.19
CA TYR A 251 -6.61 -4.62 -14.88
C TYR A 251 -7.57 -4.90 -13.72
N TYR A 252 -8.05 -6.14 -13.65
CA TYR A 252 -8.72 -6.72 -12.49
C TYR A 252 -8.18 -8.13 -12.22
N CYS A 253 -7.82 -8.39 -10.97
CA CYS A 253 -7.38 -9.67 -10.47
C CYS A 253 -8.37 -10.14 -9.41
N LEU A 254 -8.88 -11.35 -9.57
CA LEU A 254 -9.84 -11.98 -8.67
C LEU A 254 -9.27 -13.33 -8.22
N PHE A 255 -8.91 -13.42 -6.94
CA PHE A 255 -8.35 -14.61 -6.30
C PHE A 255 -9.19 -15.02 -5.10
N GLY A 256 -9.05 -16.26 -4.62
CA GLY A 256 -9.87 -16.78 -3.51
C GLY A 256 -9.68 -16.06 -2.15
N ASP A 257 -8.62 -15.27 -2.00
CA ASP A 257 -8.31 -14.58 -0.75
C ASP A 257 -8.32 -13.04 -0.87
N MET A 258 -8.18 -12.51 -2.09
CA MET A 258 -8.23 -11.07 -2.34
C MET A 258 -8.60 -10.72 -3.78
N GLN A 259 -8.89 -9.45 -3.99
CA GLN A 259 -9.03 -8.85 -5.32
C GLN A 259 -8.13 -7.63 -5.44
N ALA A 260 -7.66 -7.34 -6.65
CA ALA A 260 -6.88 -6.14 -6.94
C ALA A 260 -7.30 -5.56 -8.28
N ALA A 261 -7.33 -4.24 -8.41
CA ALA A 261 -7.64 -3.60 -9.67
C ALA A 261 -6.84 -2.33 -9.90
N SER A 262 -6.68 -1.98 -11.17
CA SER A 262 -6.23 -0.68 -11.63
C SER A 262 -7.22 -0.20 -12.70
N PHE A 263 -7.75 1.02 -12.53
CA PHE A 263 -8.65 1.61 -13.52
C PHE A 263 -8.49 3.13 -13.61
N ASN A 264 -8.89 3.69 -14.75
CA ASN A 264 -8.86 5.13 -14.95
C ASN A 264 -10.17 5.73 -14.44
N SER A 265 -10.04 6.70 -13.54
CA SER A 265 -11.15 7.52 -13.08
C SER A 265 -11.36 8.74 -13.99
N TYR A 266 -12.43 9.51 -13.75
CA TYR A 266 -12.67 10.76 -14.47
C TYR A 266 -11.48 11.72 -14.34
N GLY A 267 -11.03 12.28 -15.47
CA GLY A 267 -9.81 13.09 -15.52
C GLY A 267 -8.53 12.30 -15.79
N ASN A 268 -8.63 11.02 -16.16
CA ASN A 268 -7.51 10.15 -16.54
C ASN A 268 -6.52 9.85 -15.41
N ASN A 269 -7.00 9.95 -14.15
CA ASN A 269 -6.22 9.56 -12.98
C ASN A 269 -6.38 8.05 -12.76
N THR A 270 -5.26 7.33 -12.68
CA THR A 270 -5.26 5.91 -12.33
C THR A 270 -5.61 5.73 -10.84
N VAL A 271 -6.56 4.84 -10.58
CA VAL A 271 -6.97 4.38 -9.26
C VAL A 271 -6.59 2.91 -9.16
N VAL A 272 -5.78 2.60 -8.15
CA VAL A 272 -5.40 1.22 -7.82
C VAL A 272 -6.05 0.89 -6.48
N PHE A 273 -6.67 -0.29 -6.37
CA PHE A 273 -7.24 -0.73 -5.11
C PHE A 273 -7.01 -2.23 -4.89
N GLY A 274 -6.91 -2.60 -3.61
CA GLY A 274 -7.03 -3.97 -3.12
C GLY A 274 -8.33 -4.13 -2.34
N GLY A 275 -9.03 -5.23 -2.54
CA GLY A 275 -10.24 -5.60 -1.80
C GLY A 275 -10.05 -6.93 -1.10
N VAL A 276 -10.80 -7.13 -0.01
CA VAL A 276 -10.83 -8.38 0.76
C VAL A 276 -12.26 -8.85 0.88
N TYR A 277 -12.43 -10.16 1.06
CA TYR A 277 -13.75 -10.75 1.24
C TYR A 277 -14.17 -10.75 2.70
N ARG A 278 -15.46 -10.54 2.94
CA ARG A 278 -16.14 -10.85 4.19
C ARG A 278 -17.42 -11.62 3.92
N SER A 279 -17.85 -12.38 4.92
CA SER A 279 -19.10 -13.14 4.86
C SER A 279 -20.25 -12.26 4.36
N GLY A 280 -20.90 -12.71 3.28
CA GLY A 280 -22.02 -12.00 2.67
C GLY A 280 -21.65 -11.02 1.54
N ASN A 281 -20.37 -10.79 1.26
CA ASN A 281 -19.90 -9.93 0.15
C ASN A 281 -19.46 -10.73 -1.08
N GLY A 282 -20.20 -11.80 -1.38
CA GLY A 282 -20.09 -12.51 -2.65
C GLY A 282 -20.87 -11.82 -3.79
N VAL A 283 -20.73 -12.35 -4.99
CA VAL A 283 -21.51 -11.94 -6.16
C VAL A 283 -22.00 -13.17 -6.91
N ASN A 284 -23.30 -13.19 -7.23
CA ASN A 284 -23.88 -14.17 -8.13
C ASN A 284 -24.95 -13.45 -8.95
N THR A 285 -24.78 -13.43 -10.26
CA THR A 285 -25.64 -12.73 -11.22
C THR A 285 -26.66 -13.65 -11.87
N ALA A 286 -26.59 -14.97 -11.60
CA ALA A 286 -27.47 -15.96 -12.19
C ALA A 286 -28.95 -15.70 -11.85
N GLY A 287 -29.79 -15.62 -12.88
CA GLY A 287 -31.22 -15.37 -12.74
C GLY A 287 -31.61 -13.92 -12.40
N LEU A 288 -30.65 -12.99 -12.37
CA LEU A 288 -30.93 -11.56 -12.24
C LEU A 288 -31.20 -10.93 -13.61
N ASP A 289 -32.07 -9.91 -13.65
CA ASP A 289 -32.21 -9.06 -14.82
C ASP A 289 -30.99 -8.12 -14.97
N GLY A 290 -30.83 -7.49 -16.14
CA GLY A 290 -29.63 -6.73 -16.48
C GLY A 290 -29.31 -5.57 -15.53
N GLU A 291 -30.32 -4.89 -14.97
CA GLU A 291 -30.07 -3.80 -14.02
C GLU A 291 -29.66 -4.34 -12.65
N ARG A 292 -30.34 -5.38 -12.15
CA ARG A 292 -30.00 -6.01 -10.87
C ARG A 292 -28.65 -6.71 -10.91
N ALA A 293 -28.31 -7.36 -12.03
CA ALA A 293 -27.02 -8.00 -12.24
C ALA A 293 -25.88 -6.98 -12.18
N ARG A 294 -26.00 -5.86 -12.90
CA ARG A 294 -25.02 -4.75 -12.86
C ARG A 294 -24.90 -4.15 -11.46
N GLY A 295 -26.03 -3.96 -10.77
CA GLY A 295 -26.05 -3.49 -9.38
C GLY A 295 -25.35 -4.45 -8.40
N ALA A 296 -25.49 -5.76 -8.60
CA ALA A 296 -24.80 -6.77 -7.79
C ALA A 296 -23.28 -6.74 -7.99
N VAL A 297 -22.82 -6.62 -9.24
CA VAL A 297 -21.38 -6.47 -9.57
C VAL A 297 -20.82 -5.18 -8.97
N ASP A 298 -21.52 -4.05 -9.13
CA ASP A 298 -21.10 -2.79 -8.53
C ASP A 298 -21.02 -2.87 -7.01
N GLY A 299 -22.04 -3.45 -6.38
CA GLY A 299 -22.11 -3.66 -4.94
C GLY A 299 -20.94 -4.49 -4.44
N PHE A 300 -20.63 -5.60 -5.14
CA PHE A 300 -19.50 -6.47 -4.83
C PHE A 300 -18.17 -5.71 -4.81
N ILE A 301 -17.83 -4.97 -5.87
CA ILE A 301 -16.58 -4.22 -5.94
C ILE A 301 -16.46 -3.19 -4.81
N LYS A 302 -17.55 -2.45 -4.55
CA LYS A 302 -17.59 -1.43 -3.51
C LYS A 302 -17.47 -2.03 -2.11
N HIS A 303 -18.23 -3.08 -1.81
CA HIS A 303 -18.18 -3.71 -0.50
C HIS A 303 -16.81 -4.33 -0.22
N SER A 304 -16.23 -5.05 -1.17
CA SER A 304 -14.89 -5.64 -1.05
C SER A 304 -13.81 -4.56 -0.80
N PHE A 305 -13.90 -3.39 -1.44
CA PHE A 305 -13.01 -2.26 -1.15
C PHE A 305 -13.21 -1.74 0.29
N TYR A 306 -14.45 -1.45 0.69
CA TYR A 306 -14.72 -0.82 1.99
C TYR A 306 -14.41 -1.75 3.18
N ASP A 307 -14.60 -3.06 3.01
CA ASP A 307 -14.18 -4.04 4.01
C ASP A 307 -12.66 -4.12 4.18
N GLY A 308 -11.93 -3.89 3.09
CA GLY A 308 -10.47 -3.84 3.06
C GLY A 308 -9.88 -2.58 3.71
N LEU A 309 -10.67 -1.56 4.02
CA LEU A 309 -10.16 -0.30 4.58
C LEU A 309 -9.47 -0.47 5.93
N SER A 310 -9.96 -1.39 6.77
CA SER A 310 -9.33 -1.63 8.08
C SER A 310 -7.91 -2.17 7.94
N THR A 311 -7.70 -3.14 7.04
CA THR A 311 -6.37 -3.66 6.70
C THR A 311 -5.50 -2.60 6.05
N SER A 312 -6.06 -1.84 5.10
CA SER A 312 -5.35 -0.76 4.42
C SER A 312 -4.90 0.33 5.38
N PHE A 313 -5.75 0.70 6.35
CA PHE A 313 -5.42 1.66 7.40
C PHE A 313 -4.25 1.19 8.26
N VAL A 314 -4.22 -0.09 8.65
CA VAL A 314 -3.11 -0.65 9.44
C VAL A 314 -1.81 -0.66 8.62
N LEU A 315 -1.86 -1.08 7.36
CA LEU A 315 -0.69 -1.07 6.48
C LEU A 315 -0.17 0.35 6.24
N GLU A 316 -1.05 1.32 6.00
CA GLU A 316 -0.66 2.73 5.87
C GLU A 316 -0.12 3.29 7.19
N LEU A 317 -0.67 2.88 8.34
CA LEU A 317 -0.16 3.28 9.64
C LEU A 317 1.25 2.75 9.89
N LEU A 318 1.53 1.50 9.50
CA LEU A 318 2.88 0.91 9.56
C LEU A 318 3.85 1.66 8.64
N ASN A 319 3.36 2.14 7.50
CA ASN A 319 4.12 2.94 6.53
C ASN A 319 4.12 4.46 6.82
N ALA A 320 3.52 4.91 7.93
CA ALA A 320 3.35 6.33 8.25
C ALA A 320 4.65 7.04 8.70
N LEU A 321 5.80 6.34 8.72
CA LEU A 321 7.10 6.93 9.06
C LEU A 321 7.40 8.18 8.22
N TRP A 322 7.11 8.15 6.92
CA TRP A 322 7.30 9.31 6.05
C TRP A 322 6.36 10.47 6.39
N VAL A 323 5.14 10.17 6.84
CA VAL A 323 4.19 11.20 7.29
C VAL A 323 4.71 11.90 8.53
N ILE A 324 5.25 11.14 9.49
CA ILE A 324 5.89 11.69 10.68
C ILE A 324 7.06 12.60 10.27
N VAL A 325 8.00 12.08 9.48
CA VAL A 325 9.22 12.81 9.08
C VAL A 325 8.88 14.11 8.36
N ILE A 326 8.02 14.07 7.33
CA ILE A 326 7.71 15.26 6.52
C ILE A 326 6.93 16.29 7.35
N THR A 327 5.94 15.85 8.14
CA THR A 327 5.14 16.75 8.98
C THR A 327 6.02 17.49 10.00
N GLU A 328 6.91 16.77 10.69
CA GLU A 328 7.81 17.37 11.67
C GLU A 328 8.87 18.27 11.01
N LEU A 329 9.35 17.94 9.81
CA LEU A 329 10.25 18.81 9.05
C LEU A 329 9.57 20.14 8.66
N ILE A 330 8.31 20.11 8.25
CA ILE A 330 7.54 21.33 7.95
C ILE A 330 7.40 22.19 9.22
N ILE A 331 7.05 21.57 10.35
CA ILE A 331 6.93 22.26 11.64
C ILE A 331 8.28 22.88 12.04
N ALA A 332 9.36 22.10 12.02
CA ALA A 332 10.70 22.57 12.35
C ALA A 332 11.15 23.71 11.42
N GLY A 333 10.88 23.60 10.11
CA GLY A 333 11.13 24.66 9.14
C GLY A 333 10.43 25.97 9.49
N ALA A 334 9.15 25.91 9.88
CA ALA A 334 8.40 27.08 10.34
C ALA A 334 8.96 27.64 11.67
N MET A 335 9.45 26.79 12.59
CA MET A 335 10.13 27.22 13.82
C MET A 335 11.41 27.99 13.51
N PHE A 336 12.24 27.50 12.60
CA PHE A 336 13.46 28.18 12.13
C PHE A 336 13.14 29.50 11.43
N LEU A 337 12.09 29.52 10.59
CA LEU A 337 11.62 30.75 9.94
C LEU A 337 11.19 31.80 10.98
N CYS A 338 10.38 31.39 11.96
CA CYS A 338 9.92 32.25 13.06
C CYS A 338 11.11 32.84 13.83
N TYR A 339 12.10 32.01 14.16
CA TYR A 339 13.32 32.43 14.84
C TYR A 339 14.18 33.39 14.00
N GLY A 340 14.44 33.05 12.74
CA GLY A 340 15.27 33.86 11.84
C GLY A 340 14.67 35.24 11.61
N VAL A 341 13.39 35.31 11.25
CA VAL A 341 12.70 36.60 11.03
C VAL A 341 12.55 37.37 12.35
N GLY A 342 12.25 36.69 13.46
CA GLY A 342 12.13 37.31 14.78
C GLY A 342 13.44 37.97 15.23
N ARG A 343 14.57 37.30 15.00
CA ARG A 343 15.91 37.83 15.27
C ARG A 343 16.25 39.03 14.38
N LEU A 344 15.95 38.97 13.08
CA LEU A 344 16.16 40.09 12.15
C LEU A 344 15.34 41.32 12.53
N LYS A 345 14.11 41.12 13.04
CA LYS A 345 13.22 42.19 13.51
C LYS A 345 13.48 42.64 14.95
N LYS A 346 14.46 42.04 15.64
CA LYS A 346 14.77 42.31 17.06
C LYS A 346 13.56 42.14 17.99
N SER A 347 12.65 41.21 17.69
CA SER A 347 11.47 40.98 18.52
C SER A 347 11.84 40.34 19.85
N GLU A 348 11.38 40.92 20.97
CA GLU A 348 11.63 40.35 22.29
C GLU A 348 10.87 39.04 22.51
N THR A 349 9.67 38.95 21.93
CA THR A 349 8.76 37.79 22.01
C THR A 349 9.33 36.58 21.27
N PHE A 350 10.03 36.78 20.16
CA PHE A 350 10.55 35.69 19.30
C PHE A 350 12.08 35.68 19.21
N SER A 351 12.76 36.27 20.18
CA SER A 351 14.22 36.46 20.24
C SER A 351 15.04 35.16 20.38
N THR A 352 14.41 34.05 20.80
CA THR A 352 15.09 32.77 21.05
C THR A 352 14.36 31.64 20.35
N PHE A 353 15.10 30.62 19.91
CA PHE A 353 14.53 29.47 19.24
C PHE A 353 13.45 28.78 20.09
N ALA A 354 13.67 28.65 21.41
CA ALA A 354 12.69 28.08 22.32
C ALA A 354 11.34 28.82 22.31
N LYS A 355 11.36 30.17 22.28
CA LYS A 355 10.12 30.97 22.20
C LYS A 355 9.45 30.82 20.83
N SER A 356 10.22 30.85 19.75
CA SER A 356 9.72 30.63 18.38
C SER A 356 9.11 29.25 18.20
N ALA A 357 9.72 28.21 18.77
CA ALA A 357 9.22 26.84 18.75
C ALA A 357 7.86 26.73 19.44
N LYS A 358 7.73 27.29 20.65
CA LYS A 358 6.45 27.33 21.38
C LYS A 358 5.37 28.13 20.63
N ALA A 359 5.76 29.20 19.95
CA ALA A 359 4.83 30.00 19.15
C ALA A 359 4.27 29.21 17.96
N VAL A 360 5.13 28.59 17.14
CA VAL A 360 4.72 27.80 15.98
C VAL A 360 3.92 26.57 16.40
N ALA A 361 4.37 25.86 17.44
CA ALA A 361 3.66 24.73 17.99
C ALA A 361 2.27 25.09 18.51
N SER A 362 1.99 26.34 18.88
CA SER A 362 0.65 26.68 19.38
C SER A 362 -0.44 26.61 18.31
N TYR A 363 -0.10 26.60 17.02
CA TYR A 363 -1.07 26.55 15.91
C TYR A 363 -0.82 25.48 14.85
N ALA A 364 0.25 24.68 14.94
CA ALA A 364 0.54 23.67 13.91
C ALA A 364 -0.53 22.58 13.80
N HIS A 365 -1.08 22.08 14.91
CA HIS A 365 -2.16 21.09 14.87
C HIS A 365 -3.43 21.62 14.20
N ALA A 366 -3.75 22.90 14.39
CA ALA A 366 -4.89 23.54 13.74
C ALA A 366 -4.64 23.71 12.23
N ALA A 367 -3.41 24.11 11.84
CA ALA A 367 -3.02 24.13 10.43
C ALA A 367 -3.09 22.74 9.79
N ALA A 368 -2.65 21.70 10.51
CA ALA A 368 -2.73 20.30 10.08
C ALA A 368 -4.18 19.85 9.92
N PHE A 369 -5.08 20.21 10.84
CA PHE A 369 -6.51 19.94 10.71
C PHE A 369 -7.13 20.55 9.44
N PHE A 370 -6.85 21.83 9.14
CA PHE A 370 -7.35 22.45 7.90
C PHE A 370 -6.73 21.82 6.65
N SER A 371 -5.47 21.40 6.74
CA SER A 371 -4.79 20.70 5.65
C SER A 371 -5.35 19.30 5.43
N ALA A 372 -5.76 18.61 6.50
CA ALA A 372 -6.45 17.33 6.43
C ALA A 372 -7.82 17.47 5.75
N LEU A 373 -8.58 18.53 6.07
CA LEU A 373 -9.83 18.84 5.38
C LEU A 373 -9.60 19.18 3.90
N ALA A 374 -8.54 19.94 3.59
CA ALA A 374 -8.16 20.22 2.21
C ALA A 374 -7.76 18.93 1.46
N ALA A 375 -7.01 18.03 2.08
CA ALA A 375 -6.65 16.72 1.52
C ALA A 375 -7.90 15.88 1.23
N PHE A 376 -8.83 15.82 2.18
CA PHE A 376 -10.12 15.16 2.00
C PHE A 376 -10.90 15.72 0.80
N CYS A 377 -11.05 17.05 0.72
CA CYS A 377 -11.79 17.68 -0.37
C CYS A 377 -11.08 17.51 -1.73
N THR A 378 -9.75 17.66 -1.77
CA THR A 378 -8.96 17.49 -3.00
C THR A 378 -8.89 16.04 -3.46
N GLY A 379 -9.11 15.08 -2.56
CA GLY A 379 -9.30 13.67 -2.90
C GLY A 379 -10.45 13.42 -3.88
N PHE A 380 -11.42 14.32 -4.02
CA PHE A 380 -12.46 14.19 -5.06
C PHE A 380 -11.98 14.68 -6.45
N ALA A 381 -10.75 15.16 -6.58
CA ALA A 381 -10.18 15.64 -7.85
C ALA A 381 -8.81 15.04 -8.16
N LEU A 382 -8.06 14.63 -7.13
CA LEU A 382 -6.70 14.12 -7.20
C LEU A 382 -6.66 12.69 -6.63
N SER A 383 -5.82 11.80 -7.17
CA SER A 383 -5.61 10.46 -6.63
C SER A 383 -4.16 10.24 -6.15
N GLY A 384 -3.98 9.24 -5.29
CA GLY A 384 -2.66 8.77 -4.84
C GLY A 384 -1.76 9.88 -4.29
N ALA A 385 -0.52 9.93 -4.77
CA ALA A 385 0.50 10.87 -4.28
C ALA A 385 0.11 12.34 -4.42
N ALA A 386 -0.77 12.70 -5.37
CA ALA A 386 -1.20 14.08 -5.56
C ALA A 386 -2.01 14.61 -4.35
N VAL A 387 -2.82 13.76 -3.70
CA VAL A 387 -3.54 14.12 -2.46
C VAL A 387 -2.55 14.39 -1.33
N THR A 388 -1.53 13.55 -1.19
CA THR A 388 -0.45 13.71 -0.21
C THR A 388 0.31 15.01 -0.42
N VAL A 389 0.69 15.33 -1.66
CA VAL A 389 1.36 16.59 -2.01
C VAL A 389 0.47 17.79 -1.69
N ALA A 390 -0.82 17.73 -2.02
CA ALA A 390 -1.77 18.79 -1.69
C ALA A 390 -1.90 19.01 -0.18
N ALA A 391 -1.95 17.93 0.61
CA ALA A 391 -1.98 17.99 2.08
C ALA A 391 -0.76 18.72 2.64
N TYR A 392 0.45 18.32 2.24
CA TYR A 392 1.69 18.94 2.72
C TYR A 392 1.87 20.37 2.22
N ALA A 393 1.53 20.65 0.97
CA ALA A 393 1.60 21.99 0.41
C ALA A 393 0.65 22.95 1.14
N CYS A 394 -0.58 22.50 1.45
CA CYS A 394 -1.53 23.25 2.24
C CYS A 394 -0.99 23.50 3.66
N PHE A 395 -0.46 22.45 4.30
CA PHE A 395 0.08 22.54 5.66
C PHE A 395 1.26 23.51 5.77
N ALA A 396 2.24 23.37 4.88
CA ALA A 396 3.38 24.26 4.79
C ALA A 396 2.94 25.71 4.51
N SER A 397 2.00 25.91 3.58
CA SER A 397 1.50 27.25 3.23
C SER A 397 0.82 27.93 4.41
N ILE A 398 -0.10 27.24 5.10
CA ILE A 398 -0.80 27.79 6.27
C ILE A 398 0.22 28.16 7.35
N LEU A 399 1.16 27.26 7.66
CA LEU A 399 2.19 27.52 8.67
C LEU A 399 3.10 28.69 8.32
N VAL A 400 3.61 28.75 7.09
CA VAL A 400 4.50 29.82 6.64
C VAL A 400 3.77 31.17 6.63
N ILE A 401 2.59 31.25 6.03
CA ILE A 401 1.79 32.49 5.98
C ILE A 401 1.48 32.97 7.39
N ARG A 402 1.05 32.07 8.28
CA ARG A 402 0.73 32.43 9.66
C ARG A 402 1.96 32.90 10.42
N THR A 403 3.08 32.19 10.29
CA THR A 403 4.36 32.53 10.92
C THR A 403 4.83 33.92 10.49
N LEU A 404 4.85 34.18 9.18
CA LEU A 404 5.27 35.47 8.62
C LEU A 404 4.35 36.58 9.09
N THR A 405 3.03 36.39 9.05
CA THR A 405 2.06 37.38 9.51
C THR A 405 2.29 37.73 10.98
N LEU A 406 2.51 36.72 11.83
CA LEU A 406 2.76 36.91 13.26
C LEU A 406 4.03 37.74 13.51
N VAL A 407 5.15 37.36 12.90
CA VAL A 407 6.44 38.02 13.17
C VAL A 407 6.51 39.42 12.52
N LEU A 408 5.90 39.61 11.35
CA LEU A 408 5.87 40.91 10.66
C LEU A 408 4.98 41.93 11.36
N THR A 409 3.84 41.51 11.92
CA THR A 409 2.96 42.40 12.70
C THR A 409 3.57 42.79 14.04
N GLU A 410 4.30 41.88 14.67
CA GLU A 410 4.99 42.17 15.93
C GLU A 410 6.11 43.20 15.76
N GLY A 411 6.94 43.04 14.72
CA GLY A 411 8.01 44.00 14.43
C GLY A 411 7.51 45.41 14.14
N LYS A 412 6.26 45.59 13.67
CA LYS A 412 5.65 46.92 13.49
C LYS A 412 5.18 47.53 14.81
N THR A 413 4.53 46.71 15.65
CA THR A 413 3.99 47.17 16.95
C THR A 413 5.13 47.60 17.88
N GLU A 414 6.17 46.79 18.01
CA GLU A 414 7.32 47.10 18.88
C GLU A 414 8.12 48.33 18.41
N ALA A 415 8.21 48.58 17.10
CA ALA A 415 8.85 49.78 16.56
C ALA A 415 8.03 51.05 16.84
N THR A 416 6.70 50.95 16.77
CA THR A 416 5.79 52.07 17.03
C THR A 416 5.78 52.45 18.52
N ASP A 417 5.78 51.44 19.42
CA ASP A 417 5.83 51.67 20.87
C ASP A 417 7.16 52.29 21.34
N LYS A 418 8.28 52.00 20.66
CA LYS A 418 9.57 52.65 20.94
C LYS A 418 9.56 54.12 20.54
N LEU A 419 9.01 54.44 19.36
CA LEU A 419 8.89 55.81 18.86
C LEU A 419 7.93 56.71 19.67
N GLN A 420 7.03 56.12 20.47
CA GLN A 420 6.14 56.88 21.36
C GLN A 420 6.72 57.07 22.78
N LYS A 421 7.76 56.30 23.13
CA LYS A 421 8.42 56.37 24.44
C LYS A 421 9.70 57.21 24.43
N ASP A 422 10.28 57.39 23.25
CA ASP A 422 11.34 58.36 22.96
C ASP A 422 10.70 59.70 22.54
#